data_AF-A0A485D689-F1
#
_entry.id   AF-A0A485D689-F1
#
_cell.length_a   1.000
_cell.length_b   1.000
_cell.length_c   1.000
_cell.angle_alpha   90.00
_cell.angle_beta   90.00
_cell.angle_gamma   90.00
#
_symmetry.space_group_name_H-M   'P 1'
#
loop_
_entity.id
_entity.type
_entity.pdbx_description
1 polymer ?
#
loop_
_entity_poly.entity_id
_entity_poly.type
_entity_poly.pdbx_seq_one_letter_code
_entity_poly.pdbx_strand_id
1 'polypeptide(L)'
;MSSRCCTKRAWRENVICFEAHSPLALSQAALRARVEECWHLTEQNMMYDTFIALFRPLLPLLRDADADELTPQRCFQIQLLLIHFYRRVVLKDPLLPEELLPAHWAGQTARQLCINIYQRVAPAR
;
A
#
# COMPACT_ATOMS: atom_id res chain seq x y z
N MET A 1 -6.78 24.12 -31.50
CA MET A 1 -7.00 24.46 -30.08
C MET A 1 -8.40 24.00 -29.70
N SER A 2 -8.53 22.83 -29.07
CA SER A 2 -9.83 22.34 -28.58
C SER A 2 -9.65 22.00 -27.12
N SER A 3 -10.11 22.93 -26.28
CA SER A 3 -10.27 22.80 -24.84
C SER A 3 -11.38 21.80 -24.56
N ARG A 4 -11.02 20.54 -24.34
CA ARG A 4 -11.94 19.58 -23.72
C ARG A 4 -11.87 19.76 -22.20
N CYS A 5 -12.98 20.26 -21.68
CA CYS A 5 -13.30 20.33 -20.26
C CYS A 5 -13.17 18.94 -19.64
N CYS A 6 -12.04 18.69 -18.98
CA CYS A 6 -11.82 17.47 -18.22
C CYS A 6 -12.61 17.64 -16.90
N THR A 7 -13.73 16.93 -16.77
CA THR A 7 -14.51 16.84 -15.54
C THR A 7 -13.67 16.15 -14.46
N LYS A 8 -12.89 16.93 -13.71
CA LYS A 8 -12.13 16.43 -12.56
C LYS A 8 -12.35 17.35 -11.34
N ARG A 9 -12.85 16.70 -10.28
CA ARG A 9 -12.92 17.11 -8.86
C ARG A 9 -12.06 18.33 -8.52
N ALA A 10 -12.68 19.30 -7.83
CA ALA A 10 -12.11 20.52 -7.28
C ALA A 10 -10.59 20.46 -6.96
N TRP A 11 -9.77 20.99 -7.86
CA TRP A 11 -8.36 21.28 -7.63
C TRP A 11 -8.23 22.71 -7.09
N ARG A 12 -7.18 22.99 -6.29
CA ARG A 12 -6.92 24.34 -5.76
C ARG A 12 -6.73 25.35 -6.90
N GLU A 13 -7.07 26.61 -6.65
CA GLU A 13 -7.14 27.72 -7.63
C GLU A 13 -5.82 28.04 -8.37
N ASN A 14 -4.69 27.44 -7.98
CA ASN A 14 -3.36 27.69 -8.54
C ASN A 14 -2.67 26.42 -9.06
N VAL A 15 -3.36 25.59 -9.85
CA VAL A 15 -2.76 24.41 -10.49
C VAL A 15 -3.02 24.44 -12.00
N ILE A 16 -1.97 24.29 -12.81
CA ILE A 16 -2.11 24.05 -14.25
C ILE A 16 -2.04 22.53 -14.47
N CYS A 17 -3.09 21.96 -15.03
CA CYS A 17 -3.14 20.54 -15.38
C CYS A 17 -2.51 20.32 -16.76
N PHE A 18 -1.48 19.49 -16.81
CA PHE A 18 -0.93 18.98 -18.07
C PHE A 18 -1.31 17.51 -18.22
N GLU A 19 -1.74 17.13 -19.42
CA GLU A 19 -2.02 15.75 -19.77
C GLU A 19 -1.03 15.32 -20.84
N ALA A 20 -0.31 14.24 -20.57
CA ALA A 20 0.64 13.65 -21.49
C ALA A 20 0.19 12.24 -21.84
N HIS A 21 0.02 12.01 -23.14
CA HIS A 21 -0.12 10.67 -23.69
C HIS A 21 1.19 10.35 -24.41
N SER A 22 1.78 9.19 -24.16
CA SER A 22 2.96 8.75 -24.91
C SER A 22 2.49 7.94 -26.13
N PRO A 23 2.52 8.49 -27.35
CA PRO A 23 2.12 7.77 -28.57
C PRO A 23 3.21 6.80 -29.07
N LEU A 24 4.40 6.85 -28.48
CA LEU A 24 5.52 5.95 -28.80
C LEU A 24 5.73 4.97 -27.65
N ALA A 25 6.15 3.76 -27.99
CA ALA A 25 6.76 2.82 -27.06
C ALA A 25 8.07 3.43 -26.57
N LEU A 26 8.01 4.36 -25.61
CA LEU A 26 9.12 4.55 -24.68
C LEU A 26 9.54 3.16 -24.22
N SER A 27 10.84 2.87 -24.22
CA SER A 27 11.28 1.59 -23.67
C SER A 27 10.67 1.47 -22.28
N GLN A 28 9.96 0.38 -22.01
CA GLN A 28 9.32 0.14 -20.71
C GLN A 28 10.32 0.33 -19.55
N ALA A 29 11.60 0.07 -19.84
CA ALA A 29 12.74 0.38 -18.98
C ALA A 29 12.88 1.87 -18.63
N ALA A 30 12.78 2.80 -19.60
CA ALA A 30 12.85 4.24 -19.33
C ALA A 30 11.69 4.71 -18.46
N LEU A 31 10.47 4.21 -18.70
CA LEU A 31 9.31 4.54 -17.89
C LEU A 31 9.44 3.99 -16.46
N ARG A 32 9.89 2.73 -16.30
CA ARG A 32 10.19 2.15 -14.98
C ARG A 32 11.28 2.92 -14.23
N ALA A 33 12.33 3.37 -14.93
CA ALA A 33 13.39 4.16 -14.32
C ALA A 33 12.89 5.53 -13.81
N ARG A 34 12.03 6.22 -14.58
CA ARG A 34 11.39 7.47 -14.14
C ARG A 34 10.47 7.24 -12.94
N VAL A 35 9.69 6.16 -12.97
CA VAL A 35 8.80 5.77 -11.87
C VAL A 35 9.60 5.50 -10.59
N GLU A 36 10.71 4.77 -10.68
CA GLU A 36 11.58 4.53 -9.54
C GLU A 36 12.11 5.84 -8.94
N GLU A 37 12.58 6.76 -9.78
CA GLU A 37 13.13 8.05 -9.33
C GLU A 37 12.08 8.96 -8.68
N CYS A 38 10.84 8.97 -9.19
CA CYS A 38 9.78 9.82 -8.65
C CYS A 38 9.22 9.30 -7.31
N TRP A 39 9.21 7.99 -7.08
CA TRP A 39 8.52 7.38 -5.93
C TRP A 39 9.41 6.54 -5.01
N HIS A 40 10.69 6.35 -5.35
CA HIS A 40 11.64 5.54 -4.59
C HIS A 40 11.08 4.14 -4.26
N LEU A 41 10.59 3.41 -5.27
CA LEU A 41 9.86 2.17 -5.04
C LEU A 41 10.73 1.12 -4.35
N THR A 42 12.04 1.14 -4.56
CA THR A 42 12.98 0.26 -3.83
C THR A 42 12.90 0.47 -2.32
N GLU A 43 12.90 1.73 -1.85
CA GLU A 43 12.77 2.05 -0.43
C GLU A 43 11.38 1.69 0.10
N GLN A 44 10.33 1.99 -0.68
CA GLN A 44 8.96 1.61 -0.30
C GLN A 44 8.81 0.09 -0.16
N ASN A 45 9.44 -0.68 -1.04
CA ASN A 45 9.40 -2.13 -0.99
C ASN A 45 10.07 -2.65 0.29
N MET A 46 11.20 -2.08 0.70
CA MET A 46 11.86 -2.42 1.97
C MET A 46 10.99 -2.09 3.19
N MET A 47 10.21 -1.01 3.13
CA MET A 47 9.26 -0.67 4.18
C MET A 47 8.15 -1.74 4.28
N TYR A 48 7.66 -2.24 3.15
CA TYR A 48 6.72 -3.37 3.11
C TYR A 48 7.34 -4.65 3.65
N ASP A 49 8.57 -4.99 3.26
CA ASP A 49 9.27 -6.17 3.76
C ASP A 49 9.47 -6.10 5.28
N THR A 50 9.82 -4.93 5.81
CA THR A 50 9.95 -4.69 7.25
C THR A 50 8.61 -4.90 7.97
N PHE A 51 7.51 -4.36 7.42
CA PHE A 51 6.17 -4.60 7.95
C PHE A 51 5.82 -6.08 7.95
N ILE A 52 6.09 -6.79 6.84
CA ILE A 52 5.82 -8.23 6.74
C ILE A 52 6.63 -9.01 7.76
N ALA A 53 7.92 -8.73 7.90
CA ALA A 53 8.80 -9.41 8.86
C ALA A 53 8.30 -9.25 10.31
N LEU A 54 7.81 -8.06 10.68
CA LEU A 54 7.29 -7.77 12.02
C LEU A 54 5.97 -8.48 12.31
N PHE A 55 5.05 -8.53 11.35
CA PHE A 55 3.68 -9.00 11.59
C PHE A 55 3.42 -10.45 11.16
N ARG A 56 4.22 -11.04 10.27
CA ARG A 56 4.04 -12.42 9.81
C ARG A 56 4.08 -13.45 10.95
N PRO A 57 4.97 -13.35 11.95
CA PRO A 57 4.97 -14.29 13.10
C PRO A 57 3.68 -14.24 13.92
N LEU A 58 2.89 -13.16 13.83
CA LEU A 58 1.65 -13.02 14.58
C LEU A 58 0.54 -13.96 14.08
N LEU A 59 0.56 -14.36 12.80
CA LEU A 59 -0.46 -15.25 12.24
C LEU A 59 -0.58 -16.61 12.96
N PRO A 60 0.50 -17.41 13.12
CA PRO A 60 0.41 -18.66 13.87
C PRO A 60 0.05 -18.43 15.33
N LEU A 61 0.58 -17.38 15.97
CA LEU A 61 0.25 -17.04 17.36
C LEU A 61 -1.25 -16.76 17.52
N LEU A 62 -1.85 -15.98 16.61
CA LEU A 62 -3.29 -15.71 16.64
C LEU A 62 -4.14 -16.92 16.27
N ARG A 63 -3.62 -17.84 15.45
CA ARG A 63 -4.32 -19.09 15.13
C ARG A 63 -4.40 -19.99 16.35
N ASP A 64 -3.29 -20.11 17.08
CA ASP A 64 -3.11 -21.05 18.18
C ASP A 64 -3.50 -20.45 19.55
N ALA A 65 -3.81 -19.14 19.61
CA ALA A 65 -4.23 -18.44 20.83
C ALA A 65 -5.61 -18.89 21.33
N ASP A 66 -5.70 -19.07 22.65
CA ASP A 66 -6.95 -19.37 23.34
C ASP A 66 -7.86 -18.14 23.45
N ALA A 67 -9.15 -18.37 23.71
CA ALA A 67 -10.14 -17.29 23.85
C ALA A 67 -9.79 -16.32 24.99
N ASP A 68 -9.20 -16.82 26.08
CA ASP A 68 -8.76 -16.01 27.22
C ASP A 68 -7.55 -15.13 26.90
N GLU A 69 -6.76 -15.50 25.88
CA GLU A 69 -5.62 -14.71 25.44
C GLU A 69 -6.03 -13.57 24.49
N LEU A 70 -7.08 -13.76 23.71
CA LEU A 70 -7.64 -12.79 22.75
C LEU A 70 -8.71 -11.89 23.39
N THR A 71 -8.37 -11.29 24.53
CA THR A 71 -9.26 -10.33 25.20
C THR A 71 -9.55 -9.12 24.29
N PRO A 72 -10.71 -8.45 24.44
CA PRO A 72 -11.03 -7.26 23.66
C PRO A 72 -9.95 -6.17 23.70
N GLN A 73 -9.30 -5.99 24.85
CA GLN A 73 -8.22 -5.02 25.05
C GLN A 73 -6.98 -5.39 24.22
N ARG A 74 -6.56 -6.66 24.24
CA ARG A 74 -5.41 -7.14 23.45
C ARG A 74 -5.71 -7.08 21.95
N CYS A 75 -6.90 -7.49 21.54
CA CYS A 75 -7.37 -7.38 20.16
C CYS A 75 -7.31 -5.92 19.68
N PHE A 76 -7.78 -4.97 20.49
CA PHE A 76 -7.69 -3.54 20.17
C PHE A 76 -6.24 -3.05 20.03
N GLN A 77 -5.34 -3.45 20.93
CA GLN A 77 -3.92 -3.09 20.84
C GLN A 77 -3.28 -3.61 19.55
N ILE A 78 -3.57 -4.87 19.17
CA ILE A 78 -3.09 -5.47 17.93
C ILE A 78 -3.63 -4.71 16.72
N GLN A 79 -4.93 -4.42 16.66
CA GLN A 79 -5.54 -3.66 15.56
C GLN A 79 -4.89 -2.27 15.43
N LEU A 80 -4.72 -1.56 16.54
CA LEU A 80 -4.13 -0.23 16.56
C LEU A 80 -2.70 -0.25 16.01
N LEU A 81 -1.85 -1.16 16.52
CA LEU A 81 -0.46 -1.28 16.06
C LEU A 81 -0.39 -1.72 14.59
N LEU A 82 -1.17 -2.73 14.20
CA LEU A 82 -1.23 -3.20 12.82
C LEU A 82 -1.56 -2.07 11.84
N ILE A 83 -2.64 -1.33 12.11
CA ILE A 83 -3.08 -0.23 11.25
C ILE A 83 -2.11 0.94 11.30
N HIS A 84 -1.54 1.26 12.46
CA HIS A 84 -0.53 2.31 12.60
C HIS A 84 0.69 2.02 11.70
N PHE A 85 1.27 0.83 11.80
CA PHE A 85 2.44 0.45 11.01
C PHE A 85 2.11 0.31 9.52
N TYR A 86 0.96 -0.28 9.18
CA TYR A 86 0.53 -0.41 7.79
C TYR A 86 0.32 0.95 7.12
N ARG A 87 -0.36 1.90 7.79
CA ARG A 87 -0.60 3.26 7.27
C ARG A 87 0.68 4.02 6.97
N ARG A 88 1.75 3.80 7.74
CA ARG A 88 3.05 4.47 7.49
C ARG A 88 3.67 4.09 6.15
N VAL A 89 3.34 2.91 5.62
CA VAL A 89 3.83 2.43 4.32
C VAL A 89 2.81 2.73 3.23
N VAL A 90 1.54 2.31 3.40
CA VAL A 90 0.54 2.41 2.32
C VAL A 90 0.20 3.85 1.92
N LEU A 91 0.35 4.83 2.81
CA LEU A 91 0.10 6.24 2.47
C LEU A 91 1.15 6.84 1.55
N LYS A 92 2.30 6.18 1.40
CA LYS A 92 3.34 6.55 0.42
C LYS A 92 3.20 5.76 -0.88
N ASP A 93 2.29 4.79 -0.95
CA ASP A 93 2.11 3.95 -2.13
C ASP A 93 1.45 4.75 -3.27
N PRO A 94 2.08 4.82 -4.45
CA PRO A 94 1.54 5.59 -5.57
C PRO A 94 0.38 4.93 -6.32
N LEU A 95 -0.02 3.70 -5.94
CA LEU A 95 -1.11 2.94 -6.58
C LEU A 95 -0.92 2.80 -8.10
N LEU A 96 0.32 2.55 -8.51
CA LEU A 96 0.68 2.40 -9.92
C LEU A 96 0.14 1.08 -10.50
N PRO A 97 -0.08 1.03 -11.83
CA PRO A 97 -0.32 -0.22 -12.54
C PRO A 97 0.82 -1.23 -12.34
N GLU A 98 0.47 -2.51 -12.32
CA GLU A 98 1.39 -3.61 -12.01
C GLU A 98 2.59 -3.67 -12.98
N GLU A 99 2.41 -3.25 -14.24
CA GLU A 99 3.45 -3.29 -15.26
C GLU A 99 4.64 -2.36 -14.96
N LEU A 100 4.41 -1.36 -14.08
CA LEU A 100 5.39 -0.35 -13.67
C LEU A 100 6.03 -0.67 -12.31
N LEU A 101 5.50 -1.65 -11.59
CA LEU A 101 6.04 -2.04 -10.29
C LEU A 101 7.27 -2.96 -10.45
N PRO A 102 8.15 -3.01 -9.42
CA PRO A 102 9.21 -4.00 -9.35
C PRO A 102 8.65 -5.43 -9.34
N ALA A 103 9.40 -6.39 -9.90
CA ALA A 103 8.96 -7.79 -10.00
C ALA A 103 8.64 -8.46 -8.65
N HIS A 104 9.25 -8.00 -7.56
CA HIS A 104 9.06 -8.52 -6.21
C HIS A 104 8.36 -7.50 -5.30
N TRP A 105 7.34 -6.82 -5.82
CA TRP A 105 6.59 -5.84 -5.06
C TRP A 105 5.82 -6.48 -3.90
N ALA A 106 6.19 -6.13 -2.68
CA ALA A 106 5.67 -6.69 -1.44
C ALA A 106 4.33 -6.07 -1.01
N GLY A 107 3.86 -5.01 -1.68
CA GLY A 107 2.65 -4.28 -1.29
C GLY A 107 1.40 -5.16 -1.21
N GLN A 108 1.21 -6.07 -2.18
CA GLN A 108 0.07 -6.99 -2.14
C GLN A 108 0.17 -8.00 -1.00
N THR A 109 1.36 -8.54 -0.73
CA THR A 109 1.59 -9.45 0.39
C THR A 109 1.35 -8.76 1.73
N ALA A 110 1.85 -7.53 1.90
CA ALA A 110 1.61 -6.72 3.09
C ALA A 110 0.12 -6.42 3.29
N ARG A 111 -0.60 -6.09 2.21
CA ARG A 111 -2.05 -5.87 2.23
C ARG A 111 -2.80 -7.10 2.70
N GLN A 112 -2.50 -8.28 2.15
CA GLN A 112 -3.15 -9.53 2.54
C GLN A 112 -2.83 -9.91 4.00
N LEU A 113 -1.58 -9.75 4.43
CA LEU A 113 -1.19 -9.96 5.83
C LEU A 113 -2.00 -9.07 6.78
N CYS A 114 -2.12 -7.78 6.44
CA CYS A 114 -2.90 -6.83 7.22
C CYS A 114 -4.38 -7.24 7.32
N ILE A 115 -5.01 -7.62 6.19
CA ILE A 115 -6.40 -8.10 6.17
C ILE A 115 -6.57 -9.33 7.06
N ASN A 116 -5.69 -10.33 6.92
CA ASN A 116 -5.78 -11.60 7.65
C ASN A 116 -5.68 -11.39 9.16
N ILE A 117 -4.71 -10.58 9.61
CA ILE A 117 -4.56 -10.26 11.04
C ILE A 117 -5.78 -9.48 11.51
N TYR A 118 -6.17 -8.42 10.80
CA TYR A 118 -7.29 -7.57 11.20
C TYR A 118 -8.58 -8.36 11.35
N GLN A 119 -8.90 -9.26 10.41
CA GLN A 119 -10.07 -10.12 10.48
C GLN A 119 -10.04 -11.06 11.68
N ARG A 120 -8.86 -11.57 12.05
CA ARG A 120 -8.71 -12.52 13.17
C ARG A 120 -8.92 -11.87 14.53
N VAL A 121 -8.56 -10.59 14.67
CA VAL A 121 -8.72 -9.83 15.93
C VAL A 121 -9.93 -8.89 15.92
N ALA A 122 -10.67 -8.81 14.83
CA ALA A 122 -11.92 -8.06 14.78
C ALA A 122 -12.96 -8.72 15.69
N PRO A 123 -13.82 -7.93 16.35
CA PRO A 123 -14.95 -8.51 17.09
C PRO A 123 -15.80 -9.36 16.15
N ALA A 124 -16.24 -10.52 16.63
CA ALA A 124 -17.17 -11.37 15.90
C ALA A 124 -18.43 -10.55 15.55
N ARG A 125 -18.80 -10.56 14.27
CA ARG A 125 -19.99 -9.88 13.76
C ARG A 125 -21.25 -10.68 14.03
#